data_AF-A0A2S9YCK3-F1
#
_entry.id   AF-A0A2S9YCK3-F1
#
_cell.length_a   1.000
_cell.length_b   1.000
_cell.length_c   1.000
_cell.angle_alpha   90.00
_cell.angle_beta   90.00
_cell.angle_gamma   90.00
#
_symmetry.space_group_name_H-M   'P 1'
#
loop_
_entity.id
_entity.type
_entity.pdbx_description
1 polymer ?
#
loop_
_entity_poly.entity_id
_entity_poly.type
_entity_poly.pdbx_seq_one_letter_code
_entity_poly.pdbx_strand_id
1 'polypeptide(L)'
;MSRSDTLAAMHAHRLVVQRLPEGSVPPVGDGIRRVDPPALGSVRLVFGVGSGPDADPSSDDFHPVYTIAMPVFSHGGLDPDGIYEFDAGAQLELLRARATRRRWAVRLELELEIASEAVNAAELWVETPWTTGDPRPLLLGPERGTPLSGGGRSLTIASTPVTTVDAARTLGGTFTVVLRDADPHGGGPATVESPPLEICLDLRCYEFEPEADDSE
;
A
#
# COMPACT_ATOMS: atom_id res chain seq x y z
N MET A 1 5.03 -27.80 -9.50
CA MET A 1 4.21 -26.56 -9.38
C MET A 1 3.52 -26.34 -10.71
N SER A 2 2.18 -26.27 -10.73
CA SER A 2 1.38 -26.11 -11.95
C SER A 2 1.36 -24.63 -12.38
N ARG A 3 1.32 -24.34 -13.69
CA ARG A 3 1.18 -22.97 -14.23
C ARG A 3 -0.04 -22.23 -13.67
N SER A 4 -1.10 -22.95 -13.29
CA SER A 4 -2.27 -22.37 -12.62
C SER A 4 -2.00 -21.88 -11.20
N ASP A 5 -1.11 -22.54 -10.46
CA ASP A 5 -0.71 -22.10 -9.11
C ASP A 5 0.15 -20.84 -9.19
N THR A 6 0.98 -20.73 -10.23
CA THR A 6 1.81 -19.54 -10.49
C THR A 6 0.98 -18.32 -10.88
N LEU A 7 -0.04 -18.49 -11.74
CA LEU A 7 -0.96 -17.40 -12.11
C LEU A 7 -1.81 -16.94 -10.93
N ALA A 8 -2.36 -17.86 -10.13
CA ALA A 8 -3.12 -17.50 -8.93
C ALA A 8 -2.25 -16.78 -7.87
N ALA A 9 -1.00 -17.20 -7.70
CA ALA A 9 -0.03 -16.50 -6.85
C ALA A 9 0.34 -15.11 -7.40
N MET A 10 0.49 -14.94 -8.73
CA MET A 10 0.76 -13.63 -9.35
C MET A 10 -0.39 -12.63 -9.18
N HIS A 11 -1.64 -13.10 -9.04
CA HIS A 11 -2.79 -12.23 -8.74
C HIS A 11 -2.97 -11.95 -7.23
N ALA A 12 -2.36 -12.73 -6.34
CA ALA A 12 -2.53 -12.60 -4.89
C ALA A 12 -1.87 -11.35 -4.28
N HIS A 13 -0.94 -10.73 -5.01
CA HIS A 13 -0.14 -9.58 -4.56
C HIS A 13 -0.38 -8.31 -5.37
N ARG A 14 -1.48 -8.30 -6.12
CA ARG A 14 -2.00 -7.15 -6.83
C ARG A 14 -3.33 -6.76 -6.22
N LEU A 15 -3.58 -5.46 -6.14
CA LEU A 15 -4.87 -4.94 -5.71
C LEU A 15 -5.47 -4.12 -6.84
N VAL A 16 -6.73 -4.40 -7.16
CA VAL A 16 -7.51 -3.61 -8.11
C VAL A 16 -8.68 -2.99 -7.37
N VAL A 17 -8.74 -1.66 -7.35
CA VAL A 17 -9.90 -0.93 -6.82
C VAL A 17 -10.72 -0.41 -7.97
N GLN A 18 -11.96 -0.88 -8.04
CA GLN A 18 -12.89 -0.54 -9.10
C GLN A 18 -13.16 0.97 -9.14
N ARG A 19 -13.30 1.50 -10.35
CA ARG A 19 -13.79 2.86 -10.57
C ARG A 19 -15.21 3.02 -10.06
N LEU A 20 -15.61 4.23 -9.72
CA LEU A 20 -16.98 4.52 -9.34
C LEU A 20 -17.90 4.39 -10.57
N PRO A 21 -19.09 3.78 -10.41
CA PRO A 21 -20.01 3.53 -11.53
C PRO A 21 -20.81 4.78 -11.93
N GLU A 22 -20.82 5.82 -11.09
CA GLU A 22 -21.71 6.97 -11.22
C GLU A 22 -20.93 8.23 -11.58
N GLY A 23 -21.24 8.77 -12.75
CA GLY A 23 -20.72 10.04 -13.24
C GLY A 23 -20.41 9.97 -14.73
N SER A 24 -20.32 11.13 -15.37
CA SER A 24 -19.99 11.21 -16.78
C SER A 24 -18.48 11.08 -16.96
N VAL A 25 -18.05 10.06 -17.70
CA VAL A 25 -16.70 10.03 -18.28
C VAL A 25 -16.81 10.75 -19.64
N PRO A 26 -16.10 11.87 -19.84
CA PRO A 26 -16.00 12.50 -21.15
C PRO A 26 -15.65 11.46 -22.23
N PRO A 27 -16.27 11.53 -23.42
CA PRO A 27 -15.98 10.59 -24.49
C PRO A 27 -14.49 10.67 -24.85
N VAL A 28 -13.88 9.50 -25.03
CA VAL A 28 -12.49 9.41 -25.49
C VAL A 28 -12.46 9.85 -26.95
N GLY A 29 -11.62 10.85 -27.27
CA GLY A 29 -11.34 11.24 -28.65
C GLY A 29 -10.42 10.25 -29.35
N ASP A 30 -9.81 10.66 -30.47
CA ASP A 30 -8.75 9.87 -31.09
C ASP A 30 -7.49 9.90 -30.22
N GLY A 31 -7.27 8.86 -29.40
CA GLY A 31 -6.05 8.67 -28.60
C GLY A 31 -6.29 8.25 -27.15
N ILE A 32 -5.20 8.04 -26.41
CA ILE A 32 -5.24 7.71 -24.98
C ILE A 32 -5.51 8.98 -24.19
N ARG A 33 -6.56 8.99 -23.37
CA ARG A 33 -6.80 10.05 -22.40
C ARG A 33 -5.85 9.88 -21.21
N ARG A 34 -5.05 10.90 -20.94
CA ARG A 34 -4.22 10.97 -19.74
C ARG A 34 -5.00 11.56 -18.59
N VAL A 35 -4.86 10.96 -17.41
CA VAL A 35 -5.30 11.50 -16.12
C VAL A 35 -4.10 11.59 -15.20
N ASP A 36 -4.18 12.45 -14.18
CA ASP A 36 -3.15 12.51 -13.16
C ASP A 36 -3.05 11.17 -12.40
N PRO A 37 -1.84 10.74 -12.01
CA PRO A 37 -1.69 9.58 -11.13
C PRO A 37 -2.33 9.87 -9.77
N PRO A 38 -2.61 8.83 -8.97
CA PRO A 38 -2.98 9.05 -7.57
C PRO A 38 -1.89 9.84 -6.84
N ALA A 39 -2.27 10.65 -5.87
CA ALA A 39 -1.32 11.24 -4.94
C ALA A 39 -1.13 10.32 -3.73
N LEU A 40 0.11 10.14 -3.27
CA LEU A 40 0.38 9.55 -1.97
C LEU A 40 0.13 10.61 -0.90
N GLY A 41 -0.89 10.43 -0.07
CA GLY A 41 -1.25 11.37 1.00
C GLY A 41 -0.56 11.05 2.33
N SER A 42 -0.40 9.77 2.67
CA SER A 42 0.36 9.36 3.86
C SER A 42 0.89 7.93 3.77
N VAL A 43 2.01 7.71 4.46
CA VAL A 43 2.56 6.38 4.78
C VAL A 43 2.40 6.16 6.28
N ARG A 44 1.84 5.03 6.69
CA ARG A 44 1.62 4.72 8.12
C ARG A 44 2.08 3.31 8.47
N LEU A 45 2.77 3.18 9.59
CA LEU A 45 2.96 1.91 10.29
C LEU A 45 1.97 1.85 11.43
N VAL A 46 1.04 0.91 11.34
CA VAL A 46 -0.01 0.70 12.34
C VAL A 46 0.33 -0.55 13.13
N PHE A 47 0.53 -0.37 14.43
CA PHE A 47 0.81 -1.41 15.39
C PHE A 47 -0.46 -1.72 16.17
N GLY A 48 -0.76 -3.00 16.31
CA GLY A 48 -2.00 -3.44 16.90
C GLY A 48 -1.90 -4.83 17.50
N VAL A 49 -3.00 -5.24 18.11
CA VAL A 49 -3.13 -6.52 18.82
C VAL A 49 -4.37 -7.26 18.34
N GLY A 50 -4.40 -8.57 18.55
CA GLY A 50 -5.53 -9.43 18.25
C GLY A 50 -6.58 -9.42 19.37
N SER A 51 -7.70 -10.07 19.11
CA SER A 51 -8.81 -10.13 20.09
C SER A 51 -8.41 -10.93 21.34
N GLY A 52 -7.59 -11.96 21.20
CA GLY A 52 -7.07 -12.80 22.28
C GLY A 52 -5.63 -12.47 22.68
N PRO A 53 -5.19 -12.85 23.90
CA PRO A 53 -3.81 -12.65 24.35
C PRO A 53 -2.81 -13.63 23.72
N ASP A 54 -3.27 -14.83 23.34
CA ASP A 54 -2.41 -15.95 22.92
C ASP A 54 -2.43 -16.20 21.40
N ALA A 55 -3.26 -15.48 20.65
CA ALA A 55 -3.36 -15.60 19.20
C ALA A 55 -2.61 -14.45 18.51
N ASP A 56 -1.97 -14.76 17.39
CA ASP A 56 -1.39 -13.75 16.53
C ASP A 56 -2.51 -12.90 15.89
N PRO A 57 -2.37 -11.57 15.82
CA PRO A 57 -3.35 -10.72 15.16
C PRO A 57 -3.46 -11.09 13.67
N SER A 58 -4.68 -11.23 13.18
CA SER A 58 -5.03 -11.45 11.78
C SER A 58 -5.73 -10.21 11.21
N SER A 59 -5.92 -10.15 9.89
CA SER A 59 -6.63 -9.02 9.26
C SER A 59 -8.06 -8.82 9.78
N ASP A 60 -8.74 -9.89 10.18
CA ASP A 60 -10.14 -9.86 10.61
C ASP A 60 -10.29 -9.42 12.08
N ASP A 61 -9.22 -9.51 12.87
CA ASP A 61 -9.25 -9.26 14.32
C ASP A 61 -8.14 -8.31 14.81
N PHE A 62 -7.51 -7.58 13.89
CA PHE A 62 -6.48 -6.58 14.19
C PHE A 62 -7.10 -5.30 14.74
N HIS A 63 -6.74 -4.98 15.99
CA HIS A 63 -7.15 -3.74 16.67
C HIS A 63 -5.96 -2.77 16.71
N PRO A 64 -5.99 -1.65 15.96
CA PRO A 64 -4.96 -0.63 16.02
C PRO A 64 -4.80 -0.07 17.45
N VAL A 65 -3.56 0.08 17.90
CA VAL A 65 -3.23 0.65 19.22
C VAL A 65 -2.30 1.84 19.09
N TYR A 66 -1.31 1.75 18.19
CA TYR A 66 -0.29 2.78 18.02
C TYR A 66 0.02 2.96 16.53
N THR A 67 0.16 4.21 16.09
CA THR A 67 0.41 4.53 14.68
C THR A 67 1.56 5.52 14.58
N ILE A 68 2.53 5.18 13.73
CA ILE A 68 3.54 6.12 13.23
C ILE A 68 3.07 6.52 11.83
N ALA A 69 2.90 7.82 11.60
CA ALA A 69 2.40 8.34 10.34
C ALA A 69 3.33 9.42 9.81
N MET A 70 3.61 9.35 8.51
CA MET A 70 4.28 10.41 7.77
C MET A 70 3.32 10.95 6.72
N PRO A 71 2.84 12.20 6.88
CA PRO A 71 2.08 12.86 5.85
C PRO A 71 3.00 13.19 4.66
N VAL A 72 2.53 12.90 3.46
CA VAL A 72 3.26 13.16 2.22
C VAL A 72 2.57 14.34 1.54
N PHE A 73 3.20 15.53 1.65
CA PHE A 73 2.66 16.75 1.04
C PHE A 73 3.01 16.86 -0.45
N SER A 74 4.13 16.28 -0.85
CA SER A 74 4.58 16.15 -2.24
C SER A 74 5.46 14.92 -2.36
N HIS A 75 5.17 14.07 -3.33
CA HIS A 75 5.99 12.90 -3.63
C HIS A 75 7.43 13.32 -3.97
N GLY A 76 8.43 12.73 -3.29
CA GLY A 76 9.84 13.10 -3.42
C GLY A 76 10.23 14.45 -2.77
N GLY A 77 9.34 15.04 -1.97
CA GLY A 77 9.62 16.34 -1.33
C GLY A 77 10.29 16.26 0.05
N LEU A 78 10.25 15.09 0.70
CA LEU A 78 10.84 14.90 2.03
C LEU A 78 12.28 14.38 1.97
N ASP A 79 12.59 13.53 0.99
CA ASP A 79 13.93 13.01 0.73
C ASP A 79 14.34 13.28 -0.74
N PRO A 80 15.52 13.85 -1.01
CA PRO A 80 16.08 13.98 -2.36
C PRO A 80 16.12 12.68 -3.19
N ASP A 81 16.24 11.51 -2.54
CA ASP A 81 16.26 10.23 -3.24
C ASP A 81 14.87 9.59 -3.44
N GLY A 82 13.84 10.16 -2.79
CA GLY A 82 12.45 9.72 -2.89
C GLY A 82 12.13 8.43 -2.13
N ILE A 83 13.02 7.95 -1.26
CA ILE A 83 12.81 6.77 -0.42
C ILE A 83 12.24 7.20 0.94
N TYR A 84 11.24 6.47 1.41
CA TYR A 84 10.63 6.71 2.72
C TYR A 84 11.10 5.66 3.71
N GLU A 85 11.73 6.09 4.80
CA GLU A 85 12.49 5.19 5.68
C GLU A 85 11.91 5.06 7.10
N PHE A 86 11.80 3.83 7.60
CA PHE A 86 11.39 3.51 8.98
C PHE A 86 11.92 2.14 9.43
N ASP A 87 12.58 1.98 10.59
CA ASP A 87 12.78 0.61 11.11
C ASP A 87 11.48 0.07 11.75
N ALA A 88 10.65 -0.57 10.93
CA ALA A 88 9.41 -1.21 11.36
C ALA A 88 9.68 -2.42 12.28
N GLY A 89 10.80 -3.12 12.05
CA GLY A 89 11.22 -4.28 12.82
C GLY A 89 11.61 -3.91 14.25
N ALA A 90 12.51 -2.94 14.41
CA ALA A 90 12.94 -2.46 15.72
C ALA A 90 11.77 -1.88 16.54
N GLN A 91 10.83 -1.18 15.90
CA GLN A 91 9.66 -0.67 16.62
C GLN A 91 8.70 -1.77 17.06
N LEU A 92 8.48 -2.78 16.22
CA LEU A 92 7.68 -3.94 16.61
C LEU A 92 8.34 -4.67 17.79
N GLU A 93 9.65 -4.88 17.75
CA GLU A 93 10.41 -5.50 18.83
C GLU A 93 10.31 -4.70 20.13
N LEU A 94 10.49 -3.38 20.06
CA LEU A 94 10.38 -2.50 21.22
C LEU A 94 9.00 -2.58 21.89
N LEU A 95 7.93 -2.57 21.09
CA LEU A 95 6.56 -2.70 21.59
C LEU A 95 6.33 -4.06 22.24
N ARG A 96 6.78 -5.15 21.59
CA ARG A 96 6.69 -6.51 22.12
C ARG A 96 7.43 -6.68 23.45
N ALA A 97 8.60 -6.05 23.59
CA ALA A 97 9.38 -6.10 24.82
C ALA A 97 8.69 -5.36 25.98
N ARG A 98 7.98 -4.26 25.70
CA ARG A 98 7.31 -3.43 26.72
C ARG A 98 5.90 -3.91 27.09
N ALA A 99 5.16 -4.49 26.14
CA ALA A 99 3.75 -4.83 26.29
C ALA A 99 3.50 -6.34 26.06
N THR A 100 3.98 -7.16 26.99
CA THR A 100 4.07 -8.63 26.87
C THR A 100 2.76 -9.41 27.02
N ARG A 101 1.68 -8.76 27.48
CA ARG A 101 0.39 -9.44 27.75
C ARG A 101 -0.41 -9.78 26.50
N ARG A 102 -0.01 -9.25 25.35
CA ARG A 102 -0.68 -9.40 24.05
C ARG A 102 0.38 -9.65 23.00
N ARG A 103 0.01 -10.42 21.97
CA ARG A 103 0.82 -10.49 20.76
C ARG A 103 0.57 -9.25 19.92
N TRP A 104 1.67 -8.67 19.43
CA TRP A 104 1.65 -7.48 18.59
C TRP A 104 1.90 -7.86 17.15
N ALA A 105 1.25 -7.13 16.26
CA ALA A 105 1.52 -7.12 14.84
C ALA A 105 1.69 -5.69 14.35
N VAL A 106 2.32 -5.55 13.18
CA VAL A 106 2.41 -4.31 12.44
C VAL A 106 1.82 -4.50 11.05
N ARG A 107 1.19 -3.45 10.54
CA ARG A 107 0.66 -3.35 9.18
C ARG A 107 1.14 -2.04 8.56
N LEU A 108 1.56 -2.12 7.30
CA LEU A 108 1.81 -0.94 6.48
C LEU A 108 0.49 -0.45 5.89
N GLU A 109 0.27 0.86 5.91
CA GLU A 109 -0.84 1.53 5.23
C GLU A 109 -0.34 2.66 4.33
N LEU A 110 -0.87 2.72 3.11
CA LEU A 110 -0.67 3.76 2.13
C LEU A 110 -2.01 4.43 1.85
N GLU A 111 -2.08 5.73 2.13
CA GLU A 111 -3.23 6.54 1.79
C GLU A 111 -3.03 7.16 0.40
N LEU A 112 -3.93 6.84 -0.51
CA LEU A 112 -3.90 7.31 -1.90
C LEU A 112 -5.11 8.18 -2.19
N GLU A 113 -4.86 9.34 -2.76
CA GLU A 113 -5.92 10.26 -3.20
C GLU A 113 -6.06 10.18 -4.72
N ILE A 114 -7.29 9.94 -5.17
CA ILE A 114 -7.65 9.93 -6.59
C ILE A 114 -8.43 11.21 -6.90
N ALA A 115 -7.93 11.97 -7.87
CA ALA A 115 -8.57 13.18 -8.36
C ALA A 115 -9.96 12.89 -8.96
N SER A 116 -10.87 13.87 -8.84
CA SER A 116 -12.27 13.74 -9.28
C SER A 116 -12.44 13.37 -10.75
N GLU A 117 -11.49 13.75 -11.61
CA GLU A 117 -11.54 13.43 -13.03
C GLU A 117 -11.26 11.96 -13.35
N ALA A 118 -10.59 11.25 -12.43
CA ALA A 118 -10.16 9.88 -12.59
C ALA A 118 -11.09 8.87 -11.90
N VAL A 119 -11.81 9.27 -10.83
CA VAL A 119 -12.60 8.34 -9.99
C VAL A 119 -13.61 7.48 -10.76
N ASN A 120 -14.19 8.02 -11.85
CA ASN A 120 -15.15 7.33 -12.72
C ASN A 120 -14.52 6.82 -14.02
N ALA A 121 -13.32 7.30 -14.37
CA ALA A 121 -12.71 7.03 -15.66
C ALA A 121 -11.87 5.75 -15.63
N ALA A 122 -11.15 5.51 -14.53
CA ALA A 122 -10.13 4.47 -14.45
C ALA A 122 -10.18 3.70 -13.13
N GLU A 123 -9.82 2.43 -13.19
CA GLU A 123 -9.58 1.58 -12.02
C GLU A 123 -8.20 1.89 -11.43
N LEU A 124 -8.04 1.71 -10.13
CA LEU A 124 -6.74 1.78 -9.47
C LEU A 124 -6.10 0.40 -9.49
N TRP A 125 -4.92 0.28 -10.09
CA TRP A 125 -4.11 -0.92 -10.11
C TRP A 125 -2.89 -0.70 -9.23
N VAL A 126 -2.66 -1.61 -8.28
CA VAL A 126 -1.53 -1.55 -7.36
C VAL A 126 -0.76 -2.85 -7.43
N GLU A 127 0.52 -2.73 -7.79
CA GLU A 127 1.50 -3.80 -7.70
C GLU A 127 2.32 -3.62 -6.43
N THR A 128 2.41 -4.68 -5.64
CA THR A 128 3.16 -4.68 -4.38
C THR A 128 4.49 -5.42 -4.55
N PRO A 129 5.51 -5.13 -3.71
CA PRO A 129 6.78 -5.85 -3.75
C PRO A 129 6.66 -7.30 -3.21
N TRP A 130 5.50 -7.67 -2.67
CA TRP A 130 5.26 -8.96 -2.05
C TRP A 130 4.98 -9.99 -3.14
N THR A 131 5.62 -11.16 -3.08
CA THR A 131 5.54 -12.14 -4.19
C THR A 131 5.01 -13.50 -3.77
N THR A 132 5.02 -13.83 -2.48
CA THR A 132 4.50 -15.09 -1.95
C THR A 132 3.97 -14.93 -0.53
N GLY A 133 2.87 -15.64 -0.19
CA GLY A 133 2.39 -15.75 1.18
C GLY A 133 1.81 -14.45 1.74
N ASP A 134 2.08 -14.17 3.02
CA ASP A 134 1.84 -12.86 3.63
C ASP A 134 3.17 -12.08 3.68
N PRO A 135 3.16 -10.74 3.58
CA PRO A 135 1.98 -9.87 3.53
C PRO A 135 1.21 -9.91 2.19
N ARG A 136 -0.10 -9.65 2.25
CA ARG A 136 -0.98 -9.44 1.08
C ARG A 136 -1.61 -8.06 1.09
N PRO A 137 -1.86 -7.44 -0.08
CA PRO A 137 -2.57 -6.16 -0.11
C PRO A 137 -4.05 -6.34 0.20
N LEU A 138 -4.61 -5.36 0.89
CA LEU A 138 -6.05 -5.25 1.17
C LEU A 138 -6.47 -3.78 1.16
N LEU A 139 -7.72 -3.52 0.78
CA LEU A 139 -8.34 -2.20 0.89
C LEU A 139 -8.99 -2.07 2.26
N LEU A 140 -8.63 -1.02 3.00
CA LEU A 140 -9.27 -0.69 4.28
C LEU A 140 -10.45 0.25 4.09
N GLY A 141 -11.45 0.09 4.96
CA GLY A 141 -12.62 0.96 4.99
C GLY A 141 -13.61 0.65 3.87
N PRO A 142 -14.40 1.65 3.43
CA PRO A 142 -15.38 1.46 2.38
C PRO A 142 -14.72 1.08 1.06
N GLU A 143 -15.28 0.11 0.33
CA GLU A 143 -14.80 -0.31 -0.99
C GLU A 143 -14.71 0.85 -2.00
N ARG A 144 -15.53 1.88 -1.81
CA ARG A 144 -15.60 3.07 -2.66
C ARG A 144 -14.59 4.16 -2.26
N GLY A 145 -13.90 4.01 -1.14
CA GLY A 145 -13.09 5.06 -0.52
C GLY A 145 -13.90 6.13 0.21
N THR A 146 -13.17 7.05 0.84
CA THR A 146 -13.73 8.21 1.54
C THR A 146 -13.78 9.40 0.58
N PRO A 147 -14.93 10.08 0.40
CA PRO A 147 -15.04 11.21 -0.50
C PRO A 147 -14.21 12.41 0.01
N LEU A 148 -13.52 13.10 -0.91
CA LEU A 148 -12.74 14.31 -0.63
C LEU A 148 -13.51 15.57 -1.03
N SER A 149 -13.21 16.69 -0.36
CA SER A 149 -13.68 18.01 -0.77
C SER A 149 -13.06 18.37 -2.12
N GLY A 150 -13.84 18.26 -3.20
CA GLY A 150 -13.35 18.36 -4.57
C GLY A 150 -13.86 17.24 -5.48
N GLY A 151 -14.56 16.24 -4.93
CA GLY A 151 -15.17 15.16 -5.71
C GLY A 151 -14.21 14.00 -6.03
N GLY A 152 -12.97 14.07 -5.55
CA GLY A 152 -12.05 12.94 -5.51
C GLY A 152 -12.40 11.95 -4.40
N ARG A 153 -11.55 10.94 -4.23
CA ARG A 153 -11.66 9.98 -3.11
C ARG A 153 -10.30 9.63 -2.54
N SER A 154 -10.27 9.38 -1.23
CA SER A 154 -9.14 8.80 -0.51
C SER A 154 -9.38 7.30 -0.30
N LEU A 155 -8.35 6.50 -0.55
CA LEU A 155 -8.31 5.07 -0.37
C LEU A 155 -7.14 4.73 0.56
N THR A 156 -7.34 3.79 1.49
CA THR A 156 -6.23 3.26 2.30
C THR A 156 -5.95 1.84 1.88
N ILE A 157 -4.82 1.63 1.21
CA ILE A 157 -4.28 0.31 0.90
C ILE A 157 -3.42 -0.13 2.06
N ALA A 158 -3.52 -1.39 2.46
CA ALA A 158 -2.74 -1.91 3.57
C ALA A 158 -2.18 -3.30 3.30
N SER A 159 -1.17 -3.69 4.07
CA SER A 159 -0.71 -5.07 4.14
C SER A 159 -1.63 -5.90 5.05
N THR A 160 -1.58 -7.23 4.96
CA THR A 160 -1.99 -8.07 6.09
C THR A 160 -1.03 -7.80 7.28
N PRO A 161 -1.49 -7.89 8.54
CA PRO A 161 -0.61 -7.70 9.69
C PRO A 161 0.47 -8.80 9.76
N VAL A 162 1.68 -8.42 10.16
CA VAL A 162 2.81 -9.34 10.37
C VAL A 162 3.32 -9.25 11.80
N THR A 163 3.77 -10.38 12.36
CA THR A 163 4.11 -10.50 13.80
C THR A 163 5.60 -10.67 14.09
N THR A 164 6.40 -10.98 13.07
CA THR A 164 7.85 -11.14 13.21
C THR A 164 8.59 -9.87 12.78
N VAL A 165 9.77 -9.65 13.38
CA VAL A 165 10.65 -8.52 13.06
C VAL A 165 11.08 -8.57 11.60
N ASP A 166 11.49 -9.74 11.11
CA ASP A 166 11.90 -9.92 9.72
C ASP A 166 10.75 -9.62 8.76
N ALA A 167 9.54 -10.12 9.04
CA ALA A 167 8.39 -9.83 8.19
C ALA A 167 8.02 -8.34 8.19
N ALA A 168 8.13 -7.66 9.35
CA ALA A 168 7.91 -6.23 9.46
C ALA A 168 8.88 -5.43 8.57
N ARG A 169 10.15 -5.83 8.52
CA ARG A 169 11.16 -5.20 7.65
C ARG A 169 10.89 -5.44 6.16
N THR A 170 10.27 -6.58 5.82
CA THR A 170 9.89 -6.90 4.43
C THR A 170 8.56 -6.26 3.98
N LEU A 171 7.88 -5.50 4.84
CA LEU A 171 6.67 -4.76 4.43
C LEU A 171 7.00 -3.67 3.39
N GLY A 172 8.25 -3.20 3.34
CA GLY A 172 8.72 -2.17 2.42
C GLY A 172 9.02 -2.70 1.02
N GLY A 173 9.70 -1.88 0.22
CA GLY A 173 10.02 -2.13 -1.18
C GLY A 173 9.34 -1.13 -2.11
N THR A 174 9.31 -1.45 -3.40
CA THR A 174 8.72 -0.60 -4.44
C THR A 174 7.28 -1.01 -4.72
N PHE A 175 6.36 -0.06 -4.56
CA PHE A 175 4.97 -0.20 -4.98
C PHE A 175 4.76 0.59 -6.27
N THR A 176 4.10 -0.03 -7.24
CA THR A 176 3.74 0.65 -8.49
C THR A 176 2.24 0.83 -8.54
N VAL A 177 1.79 2.07 -8.62
CA VAL A 177 0.39 2.45 -8.62
C VAL A 177 0.05 3.12 -9.94
N VAL A 178 -1.01 2.67 -10.61
CA VAL A 178 -1.45 3.25 -11.88
C VAL A 178 -2.97 3.31 -11.93
N LEU A 179 -3.51 4.37 -12.55
CA LEU A 179 -4.91 4.44 -12.92
C LEU A 179 -5.06 3.99 -14.36
N ARG A 180 -5.90 2.98 -14.62
CA ARG A 180 -6.14 2.46 -15.98
C ARG A 180 -7.53 1.87 -16.13
N ASP A 181 -8.12 1.97 -17.31
CA ASP A 181 -9.44 1.39 -17.62
C ASP A 181 -9.39 -0.01 -18.25
N ALA A 182 -8.19 -0.59 -18.33
CA ALA A 182 -7.93 -1.93 -18.82
C ALA A 182 -6.78 -2.55 -18.01
N ASP A 183 -6.77 -3.87 -17.86
CA ASP A 183 -5.70 -4.59 -17.17
C ASP A 183 -4.33 -4.29 -17.80
N PRO A 184 -3.34 -3.78 -17.04
CA PRO A 184 -1.99 -3.51 -17.54
C PRO A 184 -1.27 -4.77 -18.06
N HIS A 185 -1.69 -5.97 -17.64
CA HIS A 185 -1.11 -7.26 -18.06
C HIS A 185 -2.00 -8.04 -19.04
N GLY A 186 -3.24 -7.61 -19.24
CA GLY A 186 -4.25 -8.33 -20.03
C GLY A 186 -4.11 -8.18 -21.55
N GLY A 187 -3.12 -7.41 -22.03
CA GLY A 187 -2.85 -7.20 -23.45
C GLY A 187 -3.87 -6.32 -24.20
N GLY A 188 -4.94 -5.87 -23.54
CA GLY A 188 -5.91 -4.92 -24.09
C GLY A 188 -5.39 -3.48 -24.07
N PRO A 189 -5.66 -2.67 -25.12
CA PRO A 189 -5.29 -1.26 -25.12
C PRO A 189 -6.17 -0.50 -24.11
N ALA A 190 -5.53 0.28 -23.24
CA ALA A 190 -6.25 1.24 -22.40
C ALA A 190 -6.69 2.45 -23.22
N THR A 191 -7.82 3.02 -22.84
CA THR A 191 -8.30 4.30 -23.40
C THR A 191 -8.12 5.44 -22.40
N VAL A 192 -7.99 5.12 -21.10
CA VAL A 192 -7.65 6.05 -20.02
C VAL A 192 -6.48 5.48 -19.24
N GLU A 193 -5.42 6.26 -19.06
CA GLU A 193 -4.31 5.86 -18.19
C GLU A 193 -3.57 7.04 -17.54
N SER A 194 -3.02 6.82 -16.35
CA SER A 194 -2.04 7.73 -15.73
C SER A 194 -0.60 7.26 -16.02
N PRO A 195 0.41 8.14 -15.86
CA PRO A 195 1.76 7.69 -15.53
C PRO A 195 1.76 6.80 -14.26
N PRO A 196 2.75 5.91 -14.09
CA PRO A 196 2.91 5.18 -12.84
C PRO A 196 3.36 6.13 -11.72
N LEU A 197 2.81 5.94 -10.53
CA LEU A 197 3.35 6.43 -9.27
C LEU A 197 4.17 5.29 -8.64
N GLU A 198 5.47 5.50 -8.52
CA GLU A 198 6.36 4.58 -7.80
C GLU A 198 6.50 5.05 -6.35
N ILE A 199 6.32 4.17 -5.38
CA ILE A 199 6.48 4.47 -3.95
C ILE A 199 7.57 3.54 -3.43
N CYS A 200 8.70 4.11 -3.03
CA CYS A 200 9.84 3.37 -2.49
C CYS A 200 9.86 3.52 -0.97
N LEU A 201 9.79 2.39 -0.26
CA LEU A 201 9.87 2.35 1.21
C LEU A 201 11.06 1.48 1.63
N ASP A 202 11.96 1.99 2.46
CA ASP A 202 12.88 1.15 3.21
C ASP A 202 12.37 0.98 4.64
N LEU A 203 12.00 -0.24 5.01
CA LEU A 203 11.48 -0.53 6.34
C LEU A 203 12.48 -1.23 7.27
N ARG A 204 13.77 -1.21 6.93
CA ARG A 204 14.83 -1.95 7.63
C ARG A 204 15.62 -1.11 8.62
N CYS A 205 15.81 0.17 8.34
CA CYS A 205 16.61 1.10 9.12
C CYS A 205 15.98 2.51 9.09
N TYR A 206 16.47 3.38 9.96
CA TYR A 206 16.23 4.82 9.87
C TYR A 206 17.39 5.50 9.13
N GLU A 207 17.11 6.59 8.42
CA GLU A 207 18.05 7.47 7.68
C GLU A 207 19.34 7.80 8.43
N PHE A 208 19.28 7.88 9.77
CA PHE A 208 20.39 8.31 10.61
C PHE A 208 21.08 7.17 11.37
N GLU A 209 20.74 5.91 11.09
CA GLU A 209 21.47 4.77 11.64
C GLU A 209 22.60 4.37 10.69
N PRO A 210 23.85 4.23 11.18
CA PRO A 210 24.91 3.69 10.35
C PRO A 210 24.51 2.28 9.93
N GLU A 211 24.56 1.99 8.63
CA GLU A 211 24.56 0.61 8.14
C GLU A 211 25.60 -0.12 8.99
N ALA A 212 25.19 -1.17 9.71
CA ALA A 212 26.13 -1.94 10.48
C ALA A 212 27.20 -2.41 9.50
N ASP A 213 28.43 -1.96 9.67
CA ASP A 213 29.57 -2.44 8.90
C ASP A 213 29.53 -3.97 9.01
N ASP A 214 29.23 -4.64 7.90
CA ASP A 214 29.48 -6.07 7.70
C ASP A 214 31.00 -6.27 7.80
N SER A 215 31.50 -6.21 9.02
CA SER A 215 32.88 -6.52 9.36
C SER A 215 32.93 -8.02 9.58
N GLU A 216 33.42 -8.73 8.56
CA GLU A 216 33.85 -10.13 8.63
C GLU A 216 34.80 -10.42 9.80
#